data_AF-A0A6I1VV96-F1
#
_entry.id   AF-A0A6I1VV96-F1
#
_cell.length_a   1.000
_cell.length_b   1.000
_cell.length_c   1.000
_cell.angle_alpha   90.00
_cell.angle_beta   90.00
_cell.angle_gamma   90.00
#
_symmetry.space_group_name_H-M   'P 1'
#
loop_
_entity.id
_entity.type
_entity.pdbx_description
1 polymer ?
#
loop_
_entity_poly.entity_id
_entity_poly.type
_entity_poly.pdbx_seq_one_letter_code
_entity_poly.pdbx_strand_id
1 'polypeptide(L)'
;LMNSLGSHIPFRTRQAEHLLDLEQEMLKPAAEPEAEVPFNPWIDSATPKPAPSLAANTQGAPKSATGSVIIDNVGPASLLDLINQSFEVMQTSLAQYKIAGYPPDILINVPKRVCRFFEFYKAAELIALGREIAKD
;
A
#
# COMPACT_ATOMS: atom_id res chain seq x y z
N LEU A 1 -2.55 2.63 51.34
CA LEU A 1 -2.63 1.16 51.45
C LEU A 1 -3.74 0.66 50.52
N MET A 2 -3.39 0.22 49.32
CA MET A 2 -4.11 -0.83 48.58
C MET A 2 -3.31 -1.12 47.31
N ASN A 3 -2.78 -2.33 47.28
CA ASN A 3 -1.69 -2.81 46.42
C ASN A 3 -2.18 -3.20 45.02
N SER A 4 -1.31 -2.95 44.05
CA SER A 4 -1.31 -3.53 42.71
C SER A 4 -1.38 -5.06 42.78
N LEU A 5 -2.41 -5.65 42.17
CA LEU A 5 -2.65 -7.10 42.09
C LEU A 5 -2.66 -7.57 40.63
N GLY A 6 -1.67 -7.15 39.84
CA GLY A 6 -1.50 -7.59 38.44
C GLY A 6 -0.10 -8.12 38.09
N SER A 7 0.84 -8.16 39.04
CA SER A 7 2.25 -8.49 38.79
C SER A 7 2.63 -9.84 39.37
N HIS A 8 2.33 -10.94 38.68
CA HIS A 8 3.22 -12.11 38.57
C HIS A 8 2.58 -13.21 37.71
N ILE A 9 2.80 -13.15 36.40
CA ILE A 9 2.79 -14.35 35.55
C ILE A 9 4.18 -14.41 34.90
N PRO A 10 5.17 -15.10 35.52
CA PRO A 10 6.58 -14.97 35.15
C PRO A 10 6.93 -15.53 33.77
N PHE A 11 6.02 -16.26 33.12
CA PHE A 11 6.29 -16.89 31.83
C PHE A 11 6.13 -15.94 30.64
N ARG A 12 5.32 -14.88 30.76
CA ARG A 12 4.93 -14.04 29.61
C ARG A 12 5.85 -12.83 29.40
N THR A 13 6.49 -12.34 30.45
CA THR A 13 7.41 -11.18 30.39
C THR A 13 8.73 -11.54 29.71
N ARG A 14 9.27 -12.74 29.96
CA ARG A 14 10.58 -13.13 29.41
C ARG A 14 10.57 -13.31 27.89
N GLN A 15 9.44 -13.76 27.32
CA GLN A 15 9.26 -13.82 25.86
C GLN A 15 9.10 -12.43 25.23
N ALA A 16 8.39 -11.53 25.91
CA ALA A 16 8.21 -10.16 25.44
C ALA A 16 9.54 -9.39 25.45
N GLU A 17 10.34 -9.52 26.51
CA GLU A 17 11.67 -8.89 26.58
C GLU A 17 12.62 -9.45 25.52
N HIS A 18 12.62 -10.77 25.30
CA HIS A 18 13.44 -11.39 24.26
C HIS A 18 13.04 -10.94 22.83
N LEU A 19 11.76 -10.67 22.59
CA LEU A 19 11.29 -10.13 21.30
C LEU A 19 11.71 -8.66 21.11
N LEU A 20 11.66 -7.86 22.17
CA LEU A 20 12.09 -6.45 22.14
C LEU A 20 13.61 -6.33 21.94
N ASP A 21 14.39 -7.22 22.57
CA ASP A 21 15.84 -7.29 22.38
C ASP A 21 16.19 -7.71 20.94
N LEU A 22 15.46 -8.68 20.37
CA LEU A 22 15.58 -9.08 18.96
C LEU A 22 15.26 -7.94 18.00
N GLU A 23 14.16 -7.22 18.23
CA GLU A 23 13.80 -6.04 17.41
C GLU A 23 14.86 -4.95 17.51
N GLN A 24 15.42 -4.70 18.70
CA GLN A 24 16.51 -3.73 18.87
C GLN A 24 17.82 -4.17 18.23
N GLU A 25 18.11 -5.47 18.20
CA GLU A 25 19.29 -6.00 17.53
C GLU A 25 19.15 -5.92 16.00
N MET A 26 17.95 -6.17 15.47
CA MET A 26 17.63 -5.99 14.04
C MET A 26 17.62 -4.53 13.60
N LEU A 27 17.39 -3.58 14.51
CA LEU A 27 17.42 -2.14 14.23
C LEU A 27 18.81 -1.51 14.38
N LYS A 28 19.82 -2.25 14.84
CA LYS A 28 21.21 -1.76 14.83
C LYS A 28 21.71 -1.72 13.39
N PRO A 29 22.06 -0.55 12.84
CA PRO A 29 22.67 -0.49 11.52
C PRO A 29 24.06 -1.13 11.64
N ALA A 30 24.25 -2.28 10.98
CA ALA A 30 25.57 -2.85 10.83
C ALA A 30 26.45 -1.80 10.13
N ALA A 31 27.44 -1.31 10.86
CA ALA A 31 28.48 -0.45 10.31
C ALA A 31 29.36 -1.32 9.41
N GLU A 32 28.97 -1.45 8.15
CA GLU A 32 29.79 -2.06 7.09
C GLU A 32 30.48 -0.96 6.27
N PRO A 33 31.75 -1.18 5.87
CA PRO A 33 32.63 -0.14 5.35
C PRO A 33 32.18 0.32 3.95
N GLU A 34 32.38 1.61 3.68
CA GLU A 34 31.98 2.31 2.46
C GLU A 34 32.58 1.66 1.20
N ALA A 35 31.83 0.75 0.58
CA ALA A 35 32.06 0.35 -0.80
C ALA A 35 31.30 1.32 -1.71
N GLU A 36 32.00 2.05 -2.57
CA GLU A 36 31.39 2.97 -3.53
C GLU A 36 30.47 2.20 -4.49
N VAL A 37 29.16 2.26 -4.21
CA VAL A 37 28.12 1.71 -5.07
C VAL A 37 27.84 2.72 -6.19
N PRO A 38 27.87 2.32 -7.48
CA PRO A 38 27.61 3.24 -8.58
C PRO A 38 26.17 3.77 -8.52
N PHE A 39 26.04 5.08 -8.75
CA PHE A 39 24.80 5.85 -8.67
C PHE A 39 23.66 5.21 -9.46
N ASN A 40 22.57 4.87 -8.77
CA ASN A 40 21.39 4.26 -9.37
C ASN A 40 20.17 5.20 -9.25
N PRO A 41 19.72 5.83 -10.35
CA PRO A 41 18.70 6.89 -10.34
C PRO A 41 17.37 6.55 -9.67
N TRP A 42 17.00 5.26 -9.64
CA TRP A 42 15.75 4.78 -9.04
C TRP A 42 15.83 4.53 -7.54
N ILE A 43 17.03 4.35 -6.99
CA ILE A 43 17.27 4.04 -5.58
C ILE A 43 17.76 5.30 -4.85
N ASP A 44 18.69 6.03 -5.48
CA ASP A 44 19.34 7.20 -4.86
C ASP A 44 18.48 8.47 -4.90
N SER A 45 17.41 8.49 -5.69
CA SER A 45 16.40 9.56 -5.63
C SER A 45 15.47 9.44 -4.42
N ALA A 46 15.46 8.27 -3.78
CA ALA A 46 14.63 7.98 -2.60
C ALA A 46 15.39 8.12 -1.28
N THR A 47 16.71 8.29 -1.29
CA THR A 47 17.49 8.58 -0.08
C THR A 47 17.40 10.08 0.22
N PRO A 48 16.76 10.49 1.32
CA PRO A 48 16.78 11.89 1.71
C PRO A 48 18.21 12.19 2.16
N LYS A 49 18.96 12.95 1.36
CA LYS A 49 20.23 13.54 1.80
C LYS A 49 19.95 14.26 3.13
N PRO A 50 20.64 13.94 4.23
CA PRO A 50 20.39 14.62 5.50
C PRO A 50 20.73 16.09 5.31
N ALA A 51 19.70 16.91 5.15
CA ALA A 51 19.85 18.35 5.09
C ALA A 51 20.40 18.80 6.45
N PRO A 52 21.37 19.74 6.48
CA PRO A 52 21.82 20.33 7.73
C PRO A 52 20.59 20.86 8.45
N SER A 53 20.43 20.46 9.71
CA SER A 53 19.26 20.67 10.57
C SER A 53 18.64 22.06 10.34
N LEU A 54 17.62 22.11 9.48
CA LEU A 54 16.79 23.29 9.32
C LEU A 54 15.82 23.27 10.48
N ALA A 55 16.01 24.26 11.35
CA ALA A 55 15.22 24.53 12.53
C ALA A 55 13.74 24.23 12.32
N ALA A 56 13.17 23.55 13.32
CA ALA A 56 11.75 23.32 13.55
C ALA A 56 10.83 24.28 12.78
N ASN A 57 10.34 23.84 11.61
CA ASN A 57 9.12 24.41 11.05
C ASN A 57 8.00 23.40 11.25
N THR A 58 7.27 23.62 12.34
CA THR A 58 6.08 22.88 12.77
C THR A 58 4.91 23.20 11.86
N GLN A 59 5.01 22.85 10.57
CA GLN A 59 3.86 22.82 9.67
C GLN A 59 3.58 21.36 9.38
N GLY A 60 2.83 20.77 10.31
CA GLY A 60 2.46 19.37 10.32
C GLY A 60 1.73 18.94 9.06
N ALA A 61 1.82 17.63 8.82
CA ALA A 61 0.98 16.88 7.90
C ALA A 61 -0.46 17.42 7.85
N PRO A 62 -1.12 17.44 6.68
CA PRO A 62 -2.47 17.96 6.56
C PRO A 62 -3.36 17.30 7.62
N LYS A 63 -3.98 18.14 8.46
CA LYS A 63 -4.89 17.77 9.56
C LYS A 63 -6.22 17.22 9.02
N SER A 64 -6.16 16.28 8.09
CA SER A 64 -7.33 15.85 7.29
C SER A 64 -8.06 14.63 7.87
N ALA A 65 -7.60 14.07 8.99
CA ALA A 65 -8.22 12.88 9.59
C ALA A 65 -8.29 12.88 11.12
N THR A 66 -8.00 14.01 11.78
CA THR A 66 -8.09 14.10 13.25
C THR A 66 -9.57 14.16 13.66
N GLY A 67 -10.17 13.01 13.96
CA GLY A 67 -11.57 12.89 14.41
C GLY A 67 -12.43 11.89 13.63
N SER A 68 -11.89 11.18 12.64
CA SER A 68 -12.66 10.14 11.94
C SER A 68 -12.81 8.90 12.81
N VAL A 69 -14.00 8.69 13.37
CA VAL A 69 -14.40 7.39 13.91
C VAL A 69 -14.86 6.53 12.74
N ILE A 70 -14.25 5.35 12.59
CA ILE A 70 -14.76 4.32 11.67
C ILE A 70 -16.04 3.79 12.32
N ILE A 71 -17.18 4.30 11.85
CA ILE A 71 -18.48 3.69 12.14
C ILE A 71 -18.43 2.32 11.46
N ASP A 72 -18.72 1.26 12.22
CA ASP A 72 -18.78 -0.11 11.71
C ASP A 72 -19.46 -0.11 10.33
N ASN A 73 -18.73 -0.62 9.34
CA ASN A 73 -19.03 -0.44 7.92
C ASN A 73 -20.27 -1.26 7.52
N VAL A 74 -21.46 -0.82 7.94
CA VAL A 74 -22.76 -1.42 7.59
C VAL A 74 -23.45 -0.67 6.44
N GLY A 75 -22.68 0.01 5.60
CA GLY A 75 -23.13 0.63 4.36
C GLY A 75 -22.82 -0.24 3.13
N PRO A 76 -23.51 -0.03 1.99
CA PRO A 76 -23.46 -0.90 0.81
C PRO A 76 -22.08 -0.99 0.10
N ALA A 77 -21.08 -0.25 0.56
CA ALA A 77 -19.69 -0.36 0.13
C ALA A 77 -18.84 -0.86 1.31
N SER A 78 -18.44 -2.14 1.25
CA SER A 78 -17.43 -2.71 2.14
C SER A 78 -16.11 -1.93 2.00
N LEU A 79 -15.30 -1.83 3.07
CA LEU A 79 -13.92 -1.29 2.98
C LEU A 79 -13.13 -1.96 1.84
N LEU A 80 -13.37 -3.26 1.63
CA LEU A 80 -12.79 -4.03 0.53
C LEU A 80 -13.21 -3.50 -0.85
N ASP A 81 -14.48 -3.15 -1.01
CA ASP A 81 -15.01 -2.58 -2.26
C ASP A 81 -14.40 -1.21 -2.55
N LEU A 82 -14.20 -0.40 -1.51
CA LEU A 82 -13.55 0.91 -1.62
C LEU A 82 -12.09 0.77 -2.07
N ILE A 83 -11.36 -0.19 -1.48
CA ILE A 83 -9.97 -0.49 -1.84
C ILE A 83 -9.91 -0.95 -3.30
N ASN A 84 -10.77 -1.89 -3.70
CA ASN A 84 -10.82 -2.37 -5.09
C ASN A 84 -11.14 -1.24 -6.08
N GLN A 85 -12.11 -0.39 -5.76
CA GLN A 85 -12.46 0.75 -6.61
C GLN A 85 -11.29 1.72 -6.77
N SER A 86 -10.53 1.94 -5.69
CA SER A 86 -9.35 2.79 -5.69
C SER A 86 -8.25 2.22 -6.61
N PHE A 87 -8.02 0.91 -6.56
CA PHE A 87 -7.09 0.24 -7.49
C PHE A 87 -7.55 0.31 -8.94
N GLU A 88 -8.84 0.09 -9.21
CA GLU A 88 -9.38 0.19 -10.57
C GLU A 88 -9.19 1.59 -11.16
N VAL A 89 -9.42 2.65 -10.38
CA VAL A 89 -9.20 4.04 -10.80
C VAL A 89 -7.72 4.28 -11.09
N MET A 90 -6.83 3.88 -10.18
CA MET A 90 -5.39 4.03 -10.36
C MET A 90 -4.88 3.36 -11.64
N GLN A 91 -5.27 2.09 -11.85
CA GLN A 91 -4.88 1.33 -13.05
C GLN A 91 -5.44 1.98 -14.33
N THR A 92 -6.65 2.53 -14.28
CA THR A 92 -7.24 3.24 -15.44
C THR A 92 -6.40 4.44 -15.84
N SER A 93 -6.07 5.30 -14.88
CA SER A 93 -5.30 6.52 -15.14
C SER A 93 -3.91 6.19 -15.67
N LEU A 94 -3.23 5.18 -15.09
CA LEU A 94 -1.92 4.74 -15.55
C LEU A 94 -1.97 4.13 -16.96
N ALA A 95 -2.97 3.30 -17.25
CA ALA A 95 -3.14 2.71 -18.58
C ALA A 95 -3.38 3.80 -19.63
N GLN A 96 -4.25 4.77 -19.37
CA GLN A 96 -4.50 5.89 -20.28
C GLN A 96 -3.26 6.74 -20.51
N TYR A 97 -2.51 7.05 -19.44
CA TYR A 97 -1.25 7.76 -19.54
C TYR A 97 -0.24 7.01 -20.42
N LYS A 98 -0.14 5.68 -20.26
CA LYS A 98 0.75 4.84 -21.07
C LYS A 98 0.31 4.75 -22.53
N ILE A 99 -0.98 4.61 -22.82
CA ILE A 99 -1.51 4.61 -24.19
C ILE A 99 -1.23 5.95 -24.88
N ALA A 100 -1.33 7.07 -24.16
CA ALA A 100 -1.01 8.38 -24.72
C ALA A 100 0.49 8.55 -25.04
N GLY A 101 1.37 8.00 -24.20
CA GLY A 101 2.83 8.05 -24.42
C GLY A 101 3.36 6.98 -25.39
N TYR A 102 2.63 5.88 -25.54
CA TYR A 102 2.97 4.73 -26.38
C TYR A 102 1.68 4.27 -27.09
N PRO A 103 1.28 4.96 -28.18
CA PRO A 103 0.05 4.62 -28.88
C PRO A 103 0.16 3.22 -29.47
N PRO A 104 -0.75 2.29 -29.14
CA PRO A 104 -0.74 0.96 -29.74
C PRO A 104 -1.27 1.02 -31.17
N ASP A 105 -0.84 0.07 -32.02
CA ASP A 105 -1.38 -0.07 -33.38
C ASP A 105 -2.87 -0.47 -33.34
N ILE A 106 -3.24 -1.29 -32.36
CA ILE A 106 -4.60 -1.79 -32.17
C ILE A 106 -4.95 -1.68 -30.68
N LEU A 107 -6.07 -1.03 -30.37
CA LEU A 107 -6.61 -0.92 -29.01
C LEU A 107 -7.98 -1.60 -28.93
N ILE A 108 -8.03 -2.72 -28.22
CA ILE A 108 -9.28 -3.45 -27.96
C ILE A 108 -9.84 -2.99 -26.62
N ASN A 109 -10.97 -2.27 -26.65
CA ASN A 109 -11.61 -1.76 -25.44
C ASN A 109 -12.69 -2.71 -24.91
N VAL A 110 -12.46 -3.26 -23.72
CA VAL A 110 -13.45 -4.07 -23.00
C VAL A 110 -14.13 -3.22 -21.92
N PRO A 111 -15.48 -3.11 -21.91
CA PRO A 111 -16.18 -2.35 -20.88
C PRO A 111 -15.93 -2.92 -19.48
N LYS A 112 -15.65 -2.07 -18.48
CA LYS A 112 -15.40 -2.53 -17.10
C LYS A 112 -16.65 -2.95 -16.33
N ARG A 113 -17.83 -2.57 -16.83
CA ARG A 113 -19.12 -2.78 -16.17
C ARG A 113 -19.68 -4.20 -16.33
N VAL A 114 -19.10 -5.03 -17.21
CA VAL A 114 -19.62 -6.39 -17.48
C VAL A 114 -19.30 -7.38 -16.37
N CYS A 115 -18.18 -7.20 -15.65
CA CYS A 115 -17.76 -8.10 -14.60
C CYS A 115 -16.99 -7.36 -13.50
N ARG A 116 -17.32 -7.64 -12.24
CA ARG A 116 -16.53 -7.19 -11.08
C ARG A 116 -15.44 -8.21 -10.73
N PHE A 117 -14.51 -7.82 -9.86
CA PHE A 117 -13.32 -8.59 -9.50
C PHE A 117 -13.56 -10.04 -9.05
N PHE A 118 -14.71 -10.31 -8.40
CA PHE A 118 -15.03 -11.64 -7.83
C PHE A 118 -16.18 -12.36 -8.55
N GLU A 119 -16.57 -11.94 -9.76
CA GLU A 119 -17.67 -12.57 -10.52
C GLU A 119 -17.18 -13.70 -11.43
N PHE A 120 -16.51 -14.71 -10.86
CA PHE A 120 -15.93 -15.82 -11.63
C PHE A 120 -16.95 -16.66 -12.41
N TYR A 121 -18.20 -16.68 -11.94
CA TYR A 121 -19.30 -17.40 -12.61
C TYR A 121 -19.62 -16.83 -14.01
N LYS A 122 -19.23 -15.58 -14.31
CA LYS A 122 -19.40 -14.95 -15.64
C LYS A 122 -18.30 -15.26 -16.64
N ALA A 123 -17.32 -16.10 -16.28
CA ALA A 123 -16.14 -16.34 -17.11
C ALA A 123 -16.50 -16.77 -18.55
N ALA A 124 -17.49 -17.66 -18.73
CA ALA A 124 -17.91 -18.11 -20.06
C ALA A 124 -18.46 -16.96 -20.92
N GLU A 125 -19.27 -16.08 -20.34
CA GLU A 125 -19.84 -14.91 -21.02
C GLU A 125 -18.75 -13.90 -21.41
N LEU A 126 -17.80 -13.64 -20.51
CA LEU A 126 -16.67 -12.74 -20.80
C LEU A 126 -15.77 -13.26 -21.92
N ILE A 127 -15.54 -14.57 -21.99
CA ILE A 127 -14.74 -15.17 -23.07
C ILE A 127 -15.46 -15.01 -24.41
N ALA A 128 -16.77 -15.25 -24.44
CA ALA A 128 -17.57 -15.05 -25.65
C ALA A 128 -17.54 -13.58 -26.09
N LEU A 129 -17.78 -12.65 -25.15
CA LEU A 129 -17.72 -11.21 -25.40
C LEU A 129 -16.34 -10.78 -25.93
N GLY A 130 -15.26 -11.26 -25.33
CA GLY A 130 -13.90 -10.95 -25.81
C GLY A 130 -13.64 -11.42 -27.24
N ARG A 131 -14.20 -12.58 -27.64
CA ARG A 131 -14.11 -13.09 -29.01
C ARG A 131 -14.93 -12.24 -29.98
N GLU A 132 -16.10 -11.77 -29.58
CA GLU A 132 -16.93 -10.87 -30.40
C GLU A 132 -16.23 -9.53 -30.62
N ILE A 133 -15.75 -8.88 -29.55
CA ILE A 133 -15.06 -7.59 -29.64
C ILE A 133 -13.79 -7.67 -30.50
N ALA A 134 -13.06 -8.78 -30.44
CA ALA A 134 -11.82 -8.95 -31.21
C ALA A 134 -12.03 -9.37 -32.68
N LYS A 135 -13.26 -9.71 -33.07
CA LYS A 135 -13.60 -10.13 -34.44
C LYS A 135 -13.98 -8.94 -35.33
N ASP A 136 -14.57 -7.91 -34.74
CA ASP A 136 -14.88 -6.63 -35.38
C ASP A 136 -13.63 -5.73 -35.45
#